data_AF-A0AAJ2W548-F1
#
_entry.id   AF-A0AAJ2W548-F1
#
_cell.length_a   1.000
_cell.length_b   1.000
_cell.length_c   1.000
_cell.angle_alpha   90.00
_cell.angle_beta   90.00
_cell.angle_gamma   90.00
#
_symmetry.space_group_name_H-M   'P 1'
#
loop_
_entity.id
_entity.type
_entity.pdbx_description
1 polymer ?
#
loop_
_entity_poly.entity_id
_entity_poly.type
_entity_poly.pdbx_seq_one_letter_code
_entity_poly.pdbx_strand_id
1 'polypeptide(L)'
;MELAELLIILTGSLIVTAFARWRGLPAPLLTVGVALLVSLIPGVPDVEIDSELILTVVLPPLLYSAALDVSLLNFRESRAQIARLGVGAVVVTAFAVGGVAYLMIPDMTLPAALLVGAVVAPPDAVSAAAIGRRLGLPRKVMTVLSGESLINDAASLTLVKVFLAIVGGASLTVWDDLGIFALAIGVGVAVGLVLGFVAHRVRMRIDDPVIENVIGLLLPFVAYITAEELGGSGVLGVVAAGLYVGFNSPRTGYATRLQERPFWSAADVVLEGFVFALIGLQLRAVVLDVADSERGLGQSVGVALAVLAVVVLVRPVFVFGSHYAARAARYVFLSPLLRRLRRVPALRRARAAPALRAVRYRPQPRMDWRQLTVISWTGMRGVVTLAAAVSIPAVTQSSIAVPARDTMFLIAFIVTVGTLLIQGLTLPVVIRALGVRDETQRDRDLAAELEIFATSTEETMAYVERRRPVWEERWGAELTDRAVRSTTTRLLRQNEALQRTAVDDADEREANGPTDDQARRRREAPHAIGTIRRELLAKRREVVLRERDAGNLDEEVMRRVLLGLDAEELAMDTSALASTRS
;
A
#
# COMPACT_ATOMS: atom_id res chain seq x y z
N MET A 1 22.08 14.11 -16.58
CA MET A 1 20.89 14.94 -16.88
C MET A 1 21.04 16.30 -16.22
N GLU A 2 20.78 17.37 -16.96
CA GLU A 2 20.68 18.70 -16.38
C GLU A 2 19.35 18.87 -15.63
N LEU A 3 19.31 19.77 -14.63
CA LEU A 3 18.10 20.04 -13.84
C LEU A 3 16.92 20.46 -14.74
N ALA A 4 17.19 21.18 -15.82
CA ALA A 4 16.20 21.62 -16.78
C ALA A 4 15.52 20.42 -17.48
N GLU A 5 16.28 19.40 -17.87
CA GLU A 5 15.76 18.18 -18.50
C GLU A 5 14.84 17.43 -17.55
N LEU A 6 15.26 17.27 -16.29
CA LEU A 6 14.45 16.63 -15.25
C LEU A 6 13.10 17.34 -15.06
N LEU A 7 13.11 18.67 -15.01
CA LEU A 7 11.89 19.48 -14.88
C LEU A 7 10.99 19.37 -16.11
N ILE A 8 11.56 19.31 -17.32
CA ILE A 8 10.80 19.12 -18.56
C ILE A 8 10.13 17.74 -18.55
N ILE A 9 10.87 16.68 -18.20
CA ILE A 9 10.35 15.32 -18.12
C ILE A 9 9.24 15.22 -17.07
N LEU A 10 9.46 15.81 -15.89
CA LEU A 10 8.47 15.85 -14.81
C LEU A 10 7.20 16.61 -15.21
N THR A 11 7.35 17.77 -15.85
CA THR A 11 6.20 18.59 -16.29
C THR A 11 5.45 17.89 -17.41
N GLY A 12 6.17 17.34 -18.39
CA GLY A 12 5.59 16.57 -19.49
C GLY A 12 4.85 15.33 -18.99
N SER A 13 5.44 14.58 -18.06
CA SER A 13 4.78 13.41 -17.47
C SER A 13 3.51 13.79 -16.73
N LEU A 14 3.53 14.88 -15.96
CA LEU A 14 2.36 15.37 -15.23
C LEU A 14 1.22 15.79 -16.18
N ILE A 15 1.53 16.45 -17.30
CA ILE A 15 0.53 16.82 -18.32
C ILE A 15 -0.12 15.55 -18.90
N VAL A 16 0.68 14.56 -19.28
CA VAL A 16 0.17 13.30 -19.85
C VAL A 16 -0.65 12.52 -18.83
N THR A 17 -0.18 12.43 -17.59
CA THR A 17 -0.89 11.77 -16.49
C THR A 17 -2.19 12.47 -16.16
N ALA A 18 -2.21 13.81 -16.14
CA ALA A 18 -3.43 14.59 -15.94
C ALA A 18 -4.45 14.33 -17.05
N PHE A 19 -4.01 14.32 -18.31
CA PHE A 19 -4.86 13.99 -19.45
C PHE A 19 -5.39 12.55 -19.38
N ALA A 20 -4.54 11.58 -19.02
CA ALA A 20 -4.93 10.19 -18.85
C ALA A 20 -6.03 10.04 -17.78
N ARG A 21 -5.83 10.69 -16.62
CA ARG A 21 -6.82 10.68 -15.53
C ARG A 21 -8.13 11.33 -15.94
N TRP A 22 -8.07 12.45 -16.65
CA TRP A 22 -9.25 13.16 -17.17
C TRP A 22 -10.07 12.27 -18.13
N ARG A 23 -9.40 11.49 -18.99
CA ARG A 23 -10.06 10.55 -19.92
C ARG A 23 -10.35 9.18 -19.32
N GLY A 24 -10.01 8.95 -18.06
CA GLY A 24 -10.19 7.66 -17.40
C GLY A 24 -9.28 6.55 -17.94
N LEU A 25 -8.21 6.89 -18.67
CA LEU A 25 -7.22 5.96 -19.20
C LEU A 25 -6.20 5.55 -18.10
N PRO A 26 -5.54 4.39 -18.22
CA PRO A 26 -4.46 4.03 -17.32
C PRO A 26 -3.25 4.95 -17.55
N ALA A 27 -2.97 5.82 -16.57
CA ALA A 27 -1.91 6.81 -16.68
C ALA A 27 -0.51 6.21 -16.96
N PRO A 28 -0.07 5.13 -16.28
CA PRO A 28 1.22 4.50 -16.58
C PRO A 28 1.38 4.13 -18.06
N LEU A 29 0.36 3.50 -18.64
CA LEU A 29 0.35 3.08 -20.04
C LEU A 29 0.45 4.25 -21.01
N LEU A 30 -0.33 5.31 -20.76
CA LEU A 30 -0.30 6.48 -21.63
C LEU A 30 1.03 7.23 -21.51
N THR A 31 1.55 7.40 -20.29
CA THR A 31 2.82 8.10 -20.05
C THR A 31 4.00 7.37 -20.70
N VAL A 32 4.11 6.04 -20.52
CA VAL A 32 5.13 5.24 -21.22
C VAL A 32 4.96 5.35 -22.73
N GLY A 33 3.75 5.21 -23.27
CA GLY A 33 3.51 5.27 -24.71
C GLY A 33 3.83 6.62 -25.34
N VAL A 34 3.47 7.73 -24.68
CA VAL A 34 3.80 9.08 -25.16
C VAL A 34 5.30 9.34 -25.06
N ALA A 35 5.94 9.00 -23.94
CA ALA A 35 7.38 9.10 -23.78
C ALA A 35 8.15 8.26 -24.82
N LEU A 36 7.62 7.08 -25.17
CA LEU A 36 8.14 6.24 -26.25
C LEU A 36 8.13 6.99 -27.58
N LEU A 37 7.00 7.58 -27.95
CA LEU A 37 6.87 8.32 -29.20
C LEU A 37 7.77 9.56 -29.22
N VAL A 38 7.91 10.24 -28.08
CA VAL A 38 8.82 11.39 -27.93
C VAL A 38 10.28 10.96 -28.08
N SER A 39 10.67 9.79 -27.55
CA SER A 39 12.04 9.27 -27.68
C SER A 39 12.48 9.07 -29.14
N LEU A 40 11.53 8.83 -30.05
CA LEU A 40 11.78 8.63 -31.47
C LEU A 40 11.96 9.95 -32.26
N ILE A 41 11.68 11.10 -31.64
CA ILE A 41 11.79 12.41 -32.31
C ILE A 41 13.28 12.78 -32.45
N PRO A 42 13.76 13.09 -33.67
CA PRO A 42 15.12 13.57 -33.88
C PRO A 42 15.38 14.87 -33.10
N GLY A 43 16.48 14.93 -32.35
CA GLY A 43 16.88 16.10 -31.56
C GLY A 43 16.51 16.03 -30.07
N VAL A 44 15.74 15.03 -29.64
CA VAL A 44 15.60 14.73 -28.21
C VAL A 44 16.88 14.02 -27.74
N PRO A 45 17.57 14.51 -26.68
CA PRO A 45 18.77 13.89 -26.15
C PRO A 45 18.46 12.54 -25.51
N ASP A 46 19.45 11.64 -25.53
CA ASP A 46 19.33 10.33 -24.90
C ASP A 46 19.32 10.48 -23.37
N VAL A 47 18.24 10.00 -22.75
CA VAL A 47 18.04 10.11 -21.30
C VAL A 47 18.61 8.87 -20.62
N GLU A 48 19.78 9.01 -20.01
CA GLU A 48 20.32 7.99 -19.12
C GLU A 48 19.71 8.11 -17.73
N ILE A 49 19.16 7.00 -17.24
CA ILE A 49 18.61 6.91 -15.89
C ILE A 49 19.74 6.78 -14.88
N ASP A 50 19.74 7.65 -13.87
CA ASP A 50 20.54 7.46 -12.67
C ASP A 50 19.83 6.47 -11.72
N SER A 51 20.43 5.29 -11.53
CA SER A 51 19.86 4.26 -10.64
C SER A 51 19.83 4.72 -9.19
N GLU A 52 20.80 5.52 -8.75
CA GLU A 52 20.86 6.02 -7.38
C GLU A 52 19.68 6.95 -7.12
N LEU A 53 19.34 7.81 -8.09
CA LEU A 53 18.17 8.68 -8.02
C LEU A 53 16.86 7.86 -7.88
N ILE A 54 16.67 6.81 -8.70
CA ILE A 54 15.45 6.01 -8.59
C ILE A 54 15.39 5.26 -7.25
N LEU A 55 16.48 4.59 -6.87
CA LEU A 55 16.49 3.73 -5.68
C LEU A 55 16.43 4.50 -4.36
N THR A 56 17.01 5.71 -4.30
CA THR A 56 17.10 6.50 -3.07
C THR A 56 16.06 7.62 -3.00
N VAL A 57 15.66 8.23 -4.13
CA VAL A 57 14.74 9.38 -4.14
C VAL A 57 13.31 8.97 -4.49
N VAL A 58 13.12 8.09 -5.47
CA VAL A 58 11.77 7.79 -5.98
C VAL A 58 11.15 6.59 -5.30
N LEU A 59 11.90 5.51 -5.13
CA LEU A 59 11.40 4.25 -4.63
C LEU A 59 10.95 4.31 -3.15
N PRO A 60 11.70 4.92 -2.21
CA PRO A 60 11.30 4.96 -0.80
C PRO A 60 9.93 5.61 -0.55
N PRO A 61 9.60 6.81 -1.08
CA PRO A 61 8.28 7.40 -0.86
C PRO A 61 7.15 6.58 -1.50
N LEU A 62 7.36 5.96 -2.66
CA LEU A 62 6.36 5.07 -3.31
C LEU A 62 6.08 3.80 -2.48
N LEU A 63 7.13 3.18 -1.94
CA LEU A 63 6.98 2.01 -1.07
C LEU A 63 6.29 2.37 0.24
N TYR A 64 6.60 3.54 0.78
CA TYR A 64 6.00 4.03 2.01
C TYR A 64 4.53 4.37 1.83
N SER A 65 4.16 5.09 0.77
CA SER A 65 2.75 5.39 0.47
C SER A 65 1.95 4.10 0.25
N ALA A 66 2.50 3.13 -0.48
CA ALA A 66 1.89 1.82 -0.66
C ALA A 66 1.71 1.08 0.67
N ALA A 67 2.69 1.16 1.58
CA ALA A 67 2.64 0.53 2.90
C ALA A 67 1.61 1.20 3.84
N LEU A 68 1.42 2.52 3.76
CA LEU A 68 0.42 3.25 4.55
C LEU A 68 -1.02 2.80 4.25
N ASP A 69 -1.28 2.39 3.00
CA ASP A 69 -2.61 2.00 2.54
C ASP A 69 -3.00 0.57 2.93
N VAL A 70 -2.02 -0.27 3.30
CA VAL A 70 -2.24 -1.69 3.65
C VAL A 70 -2.86 -1.84 5.03
N SER A 71 -3.95 -2.61 5.10
CA SER A 71 -4.53 -3.04 6.38
C SER A 71 -3.66 -4.10 7.04
N LEU A 72 -3.10 -3.78 8.21
CA LEU A 72 -2.20 -4.67 8.94
C LEU A 72 -2.92 -5.94 9.42
N LEU A 73 -4.19 -5.84 9.80
CA LEU A 73 -4.99 -7.00 10.22
C LEU A 73 -5.22 -7.96 9.04
N ASN A 74 -5.69 -7.44 7.90
CA ASN A 74 -5.93 -8.23 6.71
C ASN A 74 -4.62 -8.80 6.11
N PHE A 75 -3.52 -8.05 6.22
CA PHE A 75 -2.17 -8.51 5.86
C PHE A 75 -1.73 -9.70 6.71
N ARG A 76 -1.89 -9.62 8.05
CA ARG A 76 -1.53 -10.71 8.98
C ARG A 76 -2.32 -11.99 8.70
N GLU A 77 -3.59 -11.87 8.36
CA GLU A 77 -4.42 -13.02 8.00
C GLU A 77 -3.99 -13.66 6.67
N SER A 78 -3.60 -12.83 5.71
CA SER A 78 -3.17 -13.27 4.39
C SER A 78 -1.66 -13.54 4.30
N ARG A 79 -0.92 -13.46 5.43
CA ARG A 79 0.56 -13.55 5.48
C ARG A 79 1.14 -14.74 4.73
N ALA A 80 0.49 -15.90 4.84
CA ALA A 80 0.97 -17.12 4.19
C ALA A 80 0.80 -17.07 2.66
N GLN A 81 -0.21 -16.36 2.16
CA GLN A 81 -0.41 -16.16 0.73
C GLN A 81 0.49 -15.04 0.20
N ILE A 82 0.60 -13.95 0.95
CA ILE A 82 1.48 -12.83 0.64
C ILE A 82 2.94 -13.30 0.60
N ALA A 83 3.42 -14.04 1.61
CA ALA A 83 4.80 -14.56 1.59
C ALA A 83 5.05 -15.56 0.45
N ARG A 84 4.05 -16.40 0.11
CA ARG A 84 4.17 -17.33 -1.03
C ARG A 84 4.33 -16.58 -2.35
N LEU A 85 3.56 -15.52 -2.57
CA LEU A 85 3.65 -14.73 -3.80
C LEU A 85 4.86 -13.79 -3.77
N GLY A 86 5.02 -13.01 -2.70
CA GLY A 86 6.06 -12.00 -2.56
C GLY A 86 7.48 -12.55 -2.46
N VAL A 87 7.71 -13.74 -1.89
CA VAL A 87 9.06 -14.35 -1.84
C VAL A 87 9.14 -15.55 -2.76
N GLY A 88 8.20 -16.50 -2.62
CA GLY A 88 8.23 -17.75 -3.38
C GLY A 88 8.12 -17.55 -4.89
N ALA A 89 7.19 -16.71 -5.35
CA ALA A 89 7.04 -16.47 -6.79
C ALA A 89 8.24 -15.69 -7.35
N VAL A 90 8.82 -14.76 -6.59
CA VAL A 90 10.02 -14.02 -6.97
C VAL A 90 11.20 -14.98 -7.18
N VAL A 91 11.48 -15.83 -6.19
CA VAL A 91 12.55 -16.83 -6.30
C VAL A 91 12.32 -17.75 -7.49
N VAL A 92 11.13 -18.35 -7.62
CA VAL A 92 10.83 -19.26 -8.73
C VAL A 92 10.94 -18.57 -10.09
N THR A 93 10.50 -17.33 -10.20
CA THR A 93 10.62 -16.54 -11.44
C THR A 93 12.08 -16.23 -11.74
N ALA A 94 12.88 -15.86 -10.74
CA ALA A 94 14.30 -15.58 -10.91
C ALA A 94 15.07 -16.80 -11.42
N PHE A 95 14.83 -17.99 -10.85
CA PHE A 95 15.46 -19.22 -11.30
C PHE A 95 14.95 -19.67 -12.68
N ALA A 96 13.66 -19.54 -12.97
CA ALA A 96 13.10 -19.91 -14.27
C ALA A 96 13.65 -19.01 -15.40
N VAL A 97 13.67 -17.70 -15.17
CA VAL A 97 14.23 -16.73 -16.11
C VAL A 97 15.73 -16.90 -16.25
N GLY A 98 16.46 -17.03 -15.13
CA GLY A 98 17.90 -17.23 -15.16
C GLY A 98 18.29 -18.51 -15.87
N GLY A 99 17.53 -19.60 -15.70
CA GLY A 99 17.75 -20.83 -16.46
C GLY A 99 17.60 -20.63 -17.98
N VAL A 100 16.55 -19.91 -18.41
CA VAL A 100 16.33 -19.62 -19.83
C VAL A 100 17.41 -18.70 -20.38
N ALA A 101 17.77 -17.65 -19.64
CA ALA A 101 18.81 -16.72 -20.06
C ALA A 101 20.19 -17.38 -20.13
N TYR A 102 20.52 -18.27 -19.17
CA TYR A 102 21.76 -19.07 -19.20
C TYR A 102 21.84 -19.98 -20.42
N LEU A 103 20.71 -20.60 -20.81
CA LEU A 103 20.68 -21.50 -21.98
C LEU A 103 20.74 -20.76 -23.31
N MET A 104 20.21 -19.54 -23.37
CA MET A 104 20.11 -18.77 -24.63
C MET A 104 21.24 -17.75 -24.81
N ILE A 105 21.99 -17.41 -23.76
CA ILE A 105 23.14 -16.47 -23.80
C ILE A 105 24.43 -17.25 -23.46
N PRO A 106 25.18 -17.73 -24.46
CA PRO A 106 26.32 -18.64 -24.25
C PRO A 106 27.45 -18.07 -23.37
N ASP A 107 27.66 -16.76 -23.38
CA ASP A 107 28.75 -16.11 -22.63
C ASP A 107 28.35 -15.75 -21.18
N MET A 108 27.11 -16.02 -20.78
CA MET A 108 26.60 -15.59 -19.49
C MET A 108 26.83 -16.65 -18.41
N THR A 109 27.47 -16.24 -17.31
CA THR A 109 27.64 -17.12 -16.15
C THR A 109 26.28 -17.39 -15.48
N LEU A 110 26.14 -18.54 -14.81
CA LEU A 110 24.91 -18.86 -14.08
C LEU A 110 24.50 -17.76 -13.07
N PRO A 111 25.41 -17.18 -12.26
CA PRO A 111 25.06 -16.06 -11.38
C PRO A 111 24.58 -14.82 -12.12
N ALA A 112 25.19 -14.47 -13.26
CA ALA A 112 24.74 -13.36 -14.10
C ALA A 112 23.35 -13.64 -14.69
N ALA A 113 23.06 -14.88 -15.05
CA ALA A 113 21.73 -15.26 -15.51
C ALA A 113 20.67 -15.16 -14.42
N LEU A 114 20.98 -15.64 -13.21
CA LEU A 114 20.10 -15.53 -12.05
C LEU A 114 19.91 -14.08 -11.61
N LEU A 115 20.92 -13.22 -11.80
CA LEU A 115 20.81 -11.77 -11.62
C LEU A 115 19.75 -11.17 -12.54
N VAL A 116 19.77 -11.48 -13.85
CA VAL A 116 18.70 -11.05 -14.79
C VAL A 116 17.33 -11.53 -14.32
N GLY A 117 17.25 -12.79 -13.88
CA GLY A 117 16.02 -13.34 -13.32
C GLY A 117 15.53 -12.56 -12.10
N ALA A 118 16.42 -12.22 -11.17
CA ALA A 118 16.09 -11.46 -9.98
C ALA A 118 15.59 -10.05 -10.31
N VAL A 119 16.17 -9.40 -11.33
CA VAL A 119 15.77 -8.08 -11.82
C VAL A 119 14.33 -8.08 -12.35
N VAL A 120 13.94 -9.07 -13.16
CA VAL A 120 12.60 -9.11 -13.81
C VAL A 120 11.53 -9.87 -13.02
N ALA A 121 11.91 -10.49 -11.91
CA ALA A 121 11.01 -11.26 -11.06
C ALA A 121 9.88 -10.46 -10.38
N PRO A 122 10.10 -9.26 -9.80
CA PRO A 122 9.08 -8.60 -8.99
C PRO A 122 7.99 -7.97 -9.87
N PRO A 123 6.71 -8.29 -9.65
CA PRO A 123 5.63 -7.57 -10.29
C PRO A 123 5.28 -6.27 -9.56
N ASP A 124 4.99 -5.21 -10.33
CA ASP A 124 4.34 -3.99 -9.88
C ASP A 124 2.83 -4.24 -9.66
N ALA A 125 2.46 -4.43 -8.40
CA ALA A 125 1.07 -4.58 -8.03
C ALA A 125 0.34 -3.25 -7.83
N VAL A 126 1.04 -2.10 -7.83
CA VAL A 126 0.41 -0.77 -7.67
C VAL A 126 -0.45 -0.47 -8.90
N SER A 127 0.14 -0.64 -10.09
CA SER A 127 -0.58 -0.54 -11.37
C SER A 127 -1.78 -1.50 -11.42
N ALA A 128 -1.62 -2.73 -10.91
CA ALA A 128 -2.68 -3.74 -10.88
C ALA A 128 -3.80 -3.38 -9.90
N ALA A 129 -3.43 -2.88 -8.71
CA ALA A 129 -4.35 -2.44 -7.68
C ALA A 129 -5.14 -1.21 -8.15
N ALA A 130 -4.55 -0.27 -8.87
CA ALA A 130 -5.26 0.87 -9.44
C ALA A 130 -6.37 0.44 -10.41
N ILE A 131 -6.08 -0.49 -11.32
CA ILE A 131 -7.07 -1.07 -12.25
C ILE A 131 -8.13 -1.88 -11.46
N GLY A 132 -7.69 -2.69 -10.51
CA GLY A 132 -8.55 -3.54 -9.70
C GLY A 132 -9.55 -2.75 -8.84
N ARG A 133 -9.09 -1.68 -8.21
CA ARG A 133 -9.92 -0.79 -7.37
C ARG A 133 -11.01 -0.11 -8.19
N ARG A 134 -10.68 0.37 -9.41
CA ARG A 134 -11.67 0.95 -10.34
C ARG A 134 -12.74 -0.04 -10.80
N LEU A 135 -12.38 -1.32 -10.94
CA LEU A 135 -13.30 -2.37 -11.42
C LEU A 135 -14.06 -3.09 -10.31
N GLY A 136 -13.79 -2.74 -9.04
CA GLY A 136 -14.47 -3.28 -7.87
C GLY A 136 -13.99 -4.66 -7.44
N LEU A 137 -12.68 -4.94 -7.55
CA LEU A 137 -12.12 -6.21 -7.08
C LEU A 137 -12.34 -6.39 -5.57
N PRO A 138 -12.59 -7.63 -5.10
CA PRO A 138 -12.79 -7.92 -3.69
C PRO A 138 -11.61 -7.47 -2.82
N ARG A 139 -11.88 -6.97 -1.61
CA ARG A 139 -10.84 -6.53 -0.64
C ARG A 139 -9.73 -7.54 -0.42
N LYS A 140 -10.06 -8.83 -0.39
CA LYS A 140 -9.08 -9.90 -0.22
C LYS A 140 -8.04 -9.92 -1.34
N VAL A 141 -8.52 -9.78 -2.58
CA VAL A 141 -7.67 -9.73 -3.77
C VAL A 141 -6.81 -8.48 -3.69
N MET A 142 -7.41 -7.33 -3.39
CA MET A 142 -6.69 -6.06 -3.21
C MET A 142 -5.60 -6.14 -2.13
N THR A 143 -5.89 -6.78 -0.99
CA THR A 143 -4.93 -6.96 0.11
C THR A 143 -3.76 -7.86 -0.32
N VAL A 144 -4.06 -8.97 -1.00
CA VAL A 144 -3.01 -9.89 -1.46
C VAL A 144 -2.15 -9.25 -2.55
N LEU A 145 -2.75 -8.52 -3.50
CA LEU A 145 -2.00 -7.80 -4.54
C LEU A 145 -1.09 -6.74 -3.94
N SER A 146 -1.62 -5.88 -3.07
CA SER A 146 -0.85 -4.81 -2.44
C SER A 146 0.26 -5.38 -1.55
N GLY A 147 -0.05 -6.42 -0.75
CA GLY A 147 0.92 -7.07 0.12
C GLY A 147 2.01 -7.83 -0.64
N GLU A 148 1.70 -8.44 -1.80
CA GLU A 148 2.70 -9.06 -2.68
C GLU A 148 3.73 -8.03 -3.16
N SER A 149 3.27 -6.85 -3.62
CA SER A 149 4.13 -5.75 -4.07
C SER A 149 5.10 -5.23 -3.00
N LEU A 150 4.67 -5.22 -1.74
CA LEU A 150 5.53 -4.72 -0.67
C LEU A 150 6.69 -5.68 -0.35
N ILE A 151 6.48 -6.98 -0.50
CA ILE A 151 7.49 -8.01 -0.18
C ILE A 151 8.35 -8.36 -1.40
N ASN A 152 7.77 -8.34 -2.60
CA ASN A 152 8.47 -8.78 -3.81
C ASN A 152 9.64 -7.86 -4.19
N ASP A 153 9.49 -6.54 -4.03
CA ASP A 153 10.50 -5.55 -4.35
C ASP A 153 11.70 -5.72 -3.41
N ALA A 154 11.43 -5.91 -2.12
CA ALA A 154 12.44 -6.29 -1.14
C ALA A 154 13.17 -7.58 -1.50
N ALA A 155 12.42 -8.65 -1.79
CA ALA A 155 13.00 -9.95 -2.10
C ALA A 155 13.84 -9.90 -3.38
N SER A 156 13.37 -9.23 -4.42
CA SER A 156 14.07 -9.05 -5.69
C SER A 156 15.35 -8.25 -5.51
N LEU A 157 15.32 -7.05 -4.93
CA LEU A 157 16.52 -6.24 -4.76
C LEU A 157 17.56 -6.91 -3.85
N THR A 158 17.12 -7.69 -2.87
CA THR A 158 18.03 -8.47 -2.04
C THR A 158 18.68 -9.60 -2.85
N LEU A 159 17.92 -10.31 -3.70
CA LEU A 159 18.48 -11.31 -4.62
C LEU A 159 19.45 -10.69 -5.64
N VAL A 160 19.13 -9.50 -6.16
CA VAL A 160 20.01 -8.74 -7.07
C VAL A 160 21.36 -8.47 -6.39
N LYS A 161 21.37 -7.99 -5.15
CA LYS A 161 22.60 -7.76 -4.38
C LYS A 161 23.41 -9.05 -4.18
N VAL A 162 22.75 -10.14 -3.80
CA VAL A 162 23.40 -11.45 -3.60
C VAL A 162 24.04 -11.95 -4.89
N PHE A 163 23.29 -12.00 -5.99
CA PHE A 163 23.84 -12.48 -7.26
C PHE A 163 24.90 -11.55 -7.83
N LEU A 164 24.77 -10.23 -7.65
CA LEU A 164 25.79 -9.28 -8.07
C LEU A 164 27.10 -9.47 -7.28
N ALA A 165 27.03 -9.73 -5.97
CA ALA A 165 28.20 -10.06 -5.17
C ALA A 165 28.89 -11.34 -5.65
N ILE A 166 28.12 -12.38 -5.99
CA ILE A 166 28.64 -13.64 -6.54
C ILE A 166 29.29 -13.40 -7.92
N VAL A 167 28.67 -12.59 -8.79
CA VAL A 167 29.26 -12.19 -10.09
C VAL A 167 30.58 -11.44 -9.87
N GLY A 168 30.69 -10.66 -8.79
CA GLY A 168 31.92 -9.99 -8.36
C GLY A 168 32.98 -10.90 -7.73
N GLY A 169 32.83 -12.22 -7.79
CA GLY A 169 33.82 -13.19 -7.31
C GLY A 169 33.74 -13.53 -5.82
N ALA A 170 32.65 -13.14 -5.14
CA ALA A 170 32.43 -13.58 -3.76
C ALA A 170 32.25 -15.10 -3.70
N SER A 171 33.07 -15.79 -2.92
CA SER A 171 32.98 -17.23 -2.66
C SER A 171 31.98 -17.50 -1.54
N LEU A 172 30.70 -17.26 -1.84
CA LEU A 172 29.65 -17.44 -0.85
C LEU A 172 29.17 -18.89 -0.87
N THR A 173 29.09 -19.50 0.32
CA THR A 173 28.40 -20.79 0.47
C THR A 173 26.91 -20.56 0.59
N VAL A 174 26.09 -21.51 0.13
CA VAL A 174 24.61 -21.43 0.17
C VAL A 174 24.07 -21.12 1.58
N TRP A 175 24.79 -21.55 2.62
CA TRP A 175 24.41 -21.31 4.02
C TRP A 175 24.78 -19.91 4.51
N ASP A 176 25.94 -19.39 4.10
CA ASP A 176 26.35 -18.02 4.41
C ASP A 176 25.44 -17.01 3.68
N ASP A 177 25.07 -17.30 2.43
CA ASP A 177 24.12 -16.50 1.63
C ASP A 177 22.75 -16.39 2.29
N LEU A 178 22.22 -17.51 2.76
CA LEU A 178 20.92 -17.54 3.43
C LEU A 178 20.96 -16.79 4.77
N GLY A 179 22.10 -16.85 5.46
CA GLY A 179 22.35 -16.12 6.71
C GLY A 179 22.40 -14.60 6.50
N ILE A 180 23.17 -14.14 5.51
CA ILE A 180 23.26 -12.72 5.13
C ILE A 180 21.89 -12.20 4.68
N PHE A 181 21.17 -12.98 3.86
CA PHE A 181 19.83 -12.63 3.43
C PHE A 181 18.85 -12.49 4.61
N ALA A 182 18.85 -13.46 5.53
CA ALA A 182 18.00 -13.41 6.73
C ALA A 182 18.36 -12.24 7.66
N LEU A 183 19.66 -11.94 7.80
CA LEU A 183 20.15 -10.80 8.57
C LEU A 183 19.70 -9.48 7.93
N ALA A 184 19.83 -9.33 6.61
CA ALA A 184 19.43 -8.13 5.89
C ALA A 184 17.93 -7.83 6.05
N ILE A 185 17.10 -8.89 6.00
CA ILE A 185 15.66 -8.80 6.31
C ILE A 185 15.44 -8.38 7.75
N GLY A 186 16.10 -9.04 8.71
CA GLY A 186 15.94 -8.78 10.14
C GLY A 186 16.32 -7.35 10.51
N VAL A 187 17.48 -6.88 10.04
CA VAL A 187 17.97 -5.51 10.27
C VAL A 187 17.04 -4.49 9.63
N GLY A 188 16.68 -4.68 8.35
CA GLY A 188 15.76 -3.76 7.66
C GLY A 188 14.43 -3.61 8.41
N VAL A 189 13.77 -4.73 8.74
CA VAL A 189 12.50 -4.70 9.50
C VAL A 189 12.68 -4.07 10.89
N ALA A 190 13.75 -4.40 11.61
CA ALA A 190 13.99 -3.84 12.94
C ALA A 190 14.18 -2.31 12.90
N VAL A 191 15.03 -1.82 11.99
CA VAL A 191 15.28 -0.39 11.78
C VAL A 191 13.98 0.34 11.42
N GLY A 192 13.23 -0.21 10.47
CA GLY A 192 11.94 0.34 10.05
C GLY A 192 10.92 0.44 11.18
N LEU A 193 10.78 -0.61 11.99
CA LEU A 193 9.87 -0.61 13.14
C LEU A 193 10.30 0.40 14.22
N VAL A 194 11.60 0.53 14.50
CA VAL A 194 12.12 1.51 15.46
C VAL A 194 11.85 2.92 14.96
N LEU A 195 12.21 3.24 13.72
CA LEU A 195 11.99 4.57 13.14
C LEU A 195 10.50 4.90 13.02
N GLY A 196 9.67 3.95 12.59
CA GLY A 196 8.22 4.11 12.55
C GLY A 196 7.62 4.36 13.94
N PHE A 197 8.09 3.66 14.98
CA PHE A 197 7.70 3.90 16.37
C PHE A 197 8.08 5.31 16.83
N VAL A 198 9.33 5.72 16.60
CA VAL A 198 9.82 7.05 16.99
C VAL A 198 9.04 8.13 16.27
N ALA A 199 8.90 8.04 14.95
CA ALA A 199 8.16 9.00 14.14
C ALA A 199 6.70 9.11 14.59
N HIS A 200 6.02 7.99 14.84
CA HIS A 200 4.65 8.03 15.36
C HIS A 200 4.58 8.70 16.74
N ARG A 201 5.54 8.44 17.65
CA ARG A 201 5.57 9.10 18.97
C ARG A 201 5.87 10.58 18.91
N VAL A 202 6.67 11.02 17.94
CA VAL A 202 6.89 12.44 17.68
C VAL A 202 5.61 13.08 17.13
N ARG A 203 4.97 12.45 16.14
CA ARG A 203 3.68 12.91 15.58
C ARG A 203 2.59 13.05 16.64
N MET A 204 2.50 12.12 17.59
CA MET A 204 1.53 12.21 18.69
C MET A 204 1.79 13.33 19.72
N ARG A 205 2.96 14.00 19.65
CA ARG A 205 3.31 15.13 20.54
C ARG A 205 3.27 16.49 19.83
N ILE A 206 3.26 16.50 18.50
CA ILE A 206 3.23 17.71 17.68
C ILE A 206 1.80 17.94 17.25
N ASP A 207 1.26 19.14 17.50
CA ASP A 207 -0.09 19.54 17.09
C ASP A 207 -0.04 20.49 15.88
N ASP A 208 0.75 20.11 14.87
CA ASP A 208 0.93 20.84 13.62
C ASP A 208 0.90 19.85 12.43
N PRO A 209 -0.21 19.82 11.66
CA PRO A 209 -0.37 18.92 10.52
C PRO A 209 0.70 19.07 9.44
N VAL A 210 1.25 20.28 9.24
CA VAL A 210 2.25 20.55 8.21
C VAL A 210 3.57 19.90 8.61
N ILE A 211 3.99 20.09 9.86
CA ILE A 211 5.21 19.45 10.39
C ILE A 211 5.07 17.93 10.38
N GLU A 212 3.91 17.41 10.79
CA GLU A 212 3.64 15.97 10.73
C GLU A 212 3.76 15.40 9.31
N ASN A 213 3.26 16.10 8.28
CA ASN A 213 3.40 15.69 6.88
C ASN A 213 4.86 15.72 6.43
N VAL A 214 5.65 16.72 6.84
CA VAL A 214 7.09 16.78 6.54
C VAL A 214 7.84 15.61 7.19
N ILE A 215 7.52 15.26 8.43
CA ILE A 215 8.08 14.06 9.09
C ILE A 215 7.70 12.81 8.30
N GLY A 216 6.44 12.71 7.87
CA GLY A 216 5.96 11.63 7.01
C GLY A 216 6.75 11.53 5.69
N LEU A 217 7.07 12.67 5.07
CA LEU A 217 7.87 12.74 3.85
C LEU A 217 9.33 12.32 4.07
N LEU A 218 9.93 12.72 5.20
CA LEU A 218 11.34 12.40 5.51
C LEU A 218 11.55 10.95 5.94
N LEU A 219 10.58 10.36 6.64
CA LEU A 219 10.67 9.01 7.19
C LEU A 219 11.10 7.92 6.18
N PRO A 220 10.53 7.82 4.95
CA PRO A 220 10.98 6.82 3.98
C PRO A 220 12.47 6.94 3.63
N PHE A 221 12.98 8.16 3.45
CA PHE A 221 14.39 8.37 3.11
C PHE A 221 15.30 7.94 4.25
N VAL A 222 14.99 8.37 5.48
CA VAL A 222 15.76 8.01 6.67
C VAL A 222 15.72 6.51 6.91
N ALA A 223 14.54 5.87 6.76
CA ALA A 223 14.41 4.44 6.94
C ALA A 223 15.17 3.63 5.89
N TYR A 224 15.17 4.07 4.64
CA TYR A 224 15.93 3.43 3.57
C TYR A 224 17.43 3.50 3.84
N ILE A 225 17.96 4.72 4.00
CA ILE A 225 19.40 4.98 4.15
C ILE A 225 19.94 4.29 5.41
N THR A 226 19.27 4.46 6.55
CA THR A 226 19.72 3.86 7.83
C THR A 226 19.74 2.34 7.76
N ALA A 227 18.75 1.73 7.12
CA ALA A 227 18.72 0.28 6.98
C ALA A 227 19.84 -0.21 6.05
N GLU A 228 20.10 0.48 4.94
CA GLU A 228 21.20 0.16 4.02
C GLU A 228 22.59 0.29 4.68
N GLU A 229 22.83 1.38 5.42
CA GLU A 229 24.09 1.62 6.13
C GLU A 229 24.38 0.54 7.19
N LEU A 230 23.33 -0.02 7.80
CA LEU A 230 23.45 -1.11 8.78
C LEU A 230 23.52 -2.50 8.14
N GLY A 231 23.64 -2.59 6.81
CA GLY A 231 23.67 -3.87 6.07
C GLY A 231 22.32 -4.57 5.97
N GLY A 232 21.23 -3.85 6.24
CA GLY A 232 19.85 -4.27 6.09
C GLY A 232 19.28 -4.01 4.69
N SER A 233 18.06 -4.47 4.45
CA SER A 233 17.29 -4.11 3.25
C SER A 233 16.58 -2.77 3.47
N GLY A 234 17.00 -1.72 2.75
CA GLY A 234 16.38 -0.38 2.77
C GLY A 234 14.89 -0.44 2.47
N VAL A 235 14.51 -1.21 1.45
CA VAL A 235 13.11 -1.40 1.06
C VAL A 235 12.28 -2.00 2.19
N LEU A 236 12.77 -3.04 2.89
CA LEU A 236 12.05 -3.58 4.05
C LEU A 236 12.00 -2.62 5.23
N GLY A 237 13.02 -1.78 5.42
CA GLY A 237 12.99 -0.72 6.42
C GLY A 237 11.87 0.27 6.16
N VAL A 238 11.74 0.75 4.93
CA VAL A 238 10.67 1.65 4.51
C VAL A 238 9.29 1.01 4.67
N VAL A 239 9.13 -0.24 4.20
CA VAL A 239 7.86 -0.97 4.28
C VAL A 239 7.46 -1.22 5.74
N ALA A 240 8.40 -1.61 6.59
CA ALA A 240 8.14 -1.83 8.02
C ALA A 240 7.76 -0.53 8.74
N ALA A 241 8.44 0.58 8.43
CA ALA A 241 8.10 1.89 8.95
C ALA A 241 6.70 2.33 8.49
N GLY A 242 6.40 2.20 7.19
CA GLY A 242 5.10 2.55 6.61
C GLY A 242 3.95 1.71 7.17
N LEU A 243 4.12 0.39 7.29
CA LEU A 243 3.10 -0.49 7.91
C LEU A 243 2.86 -0.12 9.37
N TYR A 244 3.92 0.22 10.12
CA TYR A 244 3.78 0.65 11.51
C TYR A 244 3.04 1.98 11.61
N VAL A 245 3.44 2.99 10.83
CA VAL A 245 2.81 4.31 10.85
C VAL A 245 1.37 4.21 10.33
N GLY A 246 1.11 3.49 9.26
CA GLY A 246 -0.22 3.30 8.68
C GLY A 246 -1.21 2.65 9.65
N PHE A 247 -0.77 1.65 10.43
CA PHE A 247 -1.59 1.04 11.47
C PHE A 247 -1.93 2.02 12.62
N ASN A 248 -1.04 2.95 12.91
CA ASN A 248 -1.16 3.91 14.00
C ASN A 248 -1.68 5.29 13.59
N SER A 249 -1.73 5.62 12.29
CA SER A 249 -2.23 6.89 11.76
C SER A 249 -3.67 7.24 12.17
N PRO A 250 -4.58 6.27 12.41
CA PRO A 250 -5.91 6.59 12.94
C PRO A 250 -5.91 7.27 14.31
N ARG A 251 -4.77 7.28 15.03
CA ARG A 251 -4.62 7.86 16.36
C ARG A 251 -4.15 9.33 16.34
N THR A 252 -3.69 9.87 15.22
CA THR A 252 -3.17 11.25 15.11
C THR A 252 -4.28 12.30 15.18
N GLY A 253 -3.97 13.59 14.99
CA GLY A 253 -4.99 14.63 14.86
C GLY A 253 -5.87 14.46 13.61
N TYR A 254 -7.11 14.96 13.67
CA TYR A 254 -8.03 14.90 12.53
C TYR A 254 -7.51 15.71 11.33
N ALA A 255 -6.93 16.88 11.58
CA ALA A 255 -6.37 17.74 10.55
C ALA A 255 -5.22 17.07 9.79
N THR A 256 -4.34 16.36 10.50
CA THR A 256 -3.28 15.56 9.88
C THR A 256 -3.85 14.45 9.00
N ARG A 257 -4.85 13.71 9.48
CA ARG A 257 -5.49 12.64 8.67
C ARG A 257 -6.13 13.17 7.39
N LEU A 258 -6.75 14.35 7.46
CA LEU A 258 -7.37 15.01 6.30
C LEU A 258 -6.34 15.48 5.25
N GLN A 259 -5.13 15.86 5.69
CA GLN A 259 -4.07 16.35 4.79
C GLN A 259 -3.16 15.25 4.25
N GLU A 260 -2.84 14.23 5.06
CA GLU A 260 -1.86 13.18 4.72
C GLU A 260 -2.27 12.38 3.48
N ARG A 261 -3.56 12.04 3.34
CA ARG A 261 -4.07 11.27 2.20
C ARG A 261 -3.94 12.00 0.84
N PRO A 262 -4.47 13.22 0.68
CA PRO A 262 -4.27 13.99 -0.54
C PRO A 262 -2.79 14.24 -0.86
N PHE A 263 -1.97 14.48 0.17
CA PHE A 263 -0.53 14.68 0.02
C PHE A 263 0.17 13.48 -0.64
N TRP A 264 -0.02 12.28 -0.09
CA TRP A 264 0.56 11.06 -0.67
C TRP A 264 0.00 10.75 -2.04
N SER A 265 -1.31 10.94 -2.25
CA SER A 265 -1.91 10.74 -3.58
C SER A 265 -1.33 11.69 -4.63
N ALA A 266 -0.95 12.91 -4.26
CA ALA A 266 -0.27 13.85 -5.16
C ALA A 266 1.18 13.42 -5.42
N ALA A 267 1.90 13.00 -4.38
CA ALA A 267 3.26 12.49 -4.49
C ALA A 267 3.33 11.25 -5.41
N ASP A 268 2.43 10.28 -5.26
CA ASP A 268 2.35 9.08 -6.09
C ASP A 268 2.18 9.45 -7.57
N VAL A 269 1.26 10.37 -7.88
CA VAL A 269 1.02 10.82 -9.27
C VAL A 269 2.26 11.44 -9.90
N VAL A 270 2.99 12.24 -9.14
CA VAL A 270 4.22 12.91 -9.60
C VAL A 270 5.35 11.89 -9.80
N LEU A 271 5.59 11.04 -8.80
CA LEU A 271 6.67 10.06 -8.80
C LEU A 271 6.43 8.94 -9.83
N GLU A 272 5.24 8.36 -9.87
CA GLU A 272 4.87 7.35 -10.88
C GLU A 272 4.95 7.94 -12.29
N GLY A 273 4.34 9.10 -12.51
CA GLY A 273 4.37 9.78 -13.81
C GLY A 273 5.81 10.03 -14.27
N PHE A 274 6.66 10.56 -13.39
CA PHE A 274 8.07 10.78 -13.65
C PHE A 274 8.79 9.50 -14.05
N VAL A 275 8.65 8.41 -13.28
CA VAL A 275 9.35 7.17 -13.62
C VAL A 275 8.82 6.57 -14.90
N PHE A 276 7.51 6.48 -15.10
CA PHE A 276 6.95 5.93 -16.33
C PHE A 276 7.37 6.73 -17.57
N ALA A 277 7.59 8.04 -17.44
CA ALA A 277 8.15 8.85 -18.51
C ALA A 277 9.63 8.51 -18.77
N LEU A 278 10.45 8.39 -17.73
CA LEU A 278 11.85 7.95 -17.88
C LEU A 278 11.95 6.59 -18.58
N ILE A 279 11.10 5.64 -18.18
CA ILE A 279 11.01 4.32 -18.81
C ILE A 279 10.73 4.45 -20.31
N GLY A 280 9.72 5.23 -20.70
CA GLY A 280 9.40 5.40 -22.12
C GLY A 280 10.50 6.10 -22.92
N LEU A 281 11.16 7.10 -22.32
CA LEU A 281 12.25 7.84 -22.97
C LEU A 281 13.50 6.98 -23.19
N GLN A 282 13.75 6.00 -22.33
CA GLN A 282 14.94 5.16 -22.39
C GLN A 282 14.94 4.11 -23.51
N LEU A 283 13.80 3.87 -24.20
CA LEU A 283 13.73 2.86 -25.27
C LEU A 283 14.82 3.05 -26.31
N ARG A 284 14.92 4.26 -26.85
CA ARG A 284 15.78 4.54 -28.00
C ARG A 284 17.24 4.26 -27.67
N ALA A 285 17.71 4.73 -26.52
CA ALA A 285 19.07 4.48 -26.04
C ALA A 285 19.34 2.97 -25.91
N VAL A 286 18.44 2.23 -25.26
CA VAL A 286 18.60 0.76 -25.09
C VAL A 286 18.61 0.01 -26.42
N VAL A 287 17.80 0.44 -27.39
CA VAL A 287 17.78 -0.18 -28.73
C VAL A 287 19.06 0.13 -29.50
N LEU A 288 19.57 1.36 -29.44
CA LEU A 288 20.81 1.75 -30.10
C LEU A 288 22.01 1.04 -29.49
N ASP A 289 22.12 0.99 -28.16
CA ASP A 289 23.20 0.30 -27.44
C ASP A 289 23.28 -1.19 -27.82
N VAL A 290 22.13 -1.85 -27.98
CA VAL A 290 22.08 -3.26 -28.40
C VAL A 290 22.33 -3.40 -29.91
N ALA A 291 21.92 -2.43 -30.72
CA ALA A 291 22.21 -2.43 -32.16
C ALA A 291 23.71 -2.39 -32.42
N ASP A 292 24.44 -1.65 -31.60
CA ASP A 292 25.90 -1.53 -31.68
C ASP A 292 26.63 -2.68 -30.97
N SER A 293 25.91 -3.57 -30.27
CA SER A 293 26.48 -4.73 -29.58
C SER A 293 26.85 -5.87 -30.54
N GLU A 294 27.89 -6.64 -30.19
CA GLU A 294 28.41 -7.76 -30.99
C GLU A 294 27.39 -8.88 -31.25
N ARG A 295 26.32 -9.00 -30.45
CA ARG A 295 25.27 -10.04 -30.59
C ARG A 295 24.20 -9.68 -31.62
N GLY A 296 24.09 -8.40 -31.97
CA GLY A 296 23.05 -7.87 -32.86
C GLY A 296 21.64 -7.91 -32.26
N LEU A 297 20.77 -7.03 -32.76
CA LEU A 297 19.40 -6.85 -32.26
C LEU A 297 18.56 -8.12 -32.29
N GLY A 298 18.68 -8.94 -33.33
CA GLY A 298 17.79 -10.09 -33.55
C GLY A 298 17.88 -11.13 -32.43
N GLN A 299 19.10 -11.50 -32.02
CA GLN A 299 19.30 -12.48 -30.95
C GLN A 299 18.86 -11.92 -29.60
N SER A 300 19.26 -10.68 -29.27
CA SER A 300 18.92 -10.04 -28.00
C SER A 300 17.41 -9.86 -27.82
N VAL A 301 16.70 -9.45 -28.88
CA VAL A 301 15.23 -9.37 -28.89
C VAL A 301 14.60 -10.75 -28.76
N GLY A 302 15.14 -11.77 -29.43
CA GLY A 302 14.67 -13.16 -29.31
C GLY A 302 14.75 -13.69 -27.88
N VAL A 303 15.88 -13.45 -27.20
CA VAL A 303 16.06 -13.79 -25.77
C VAL A 303 15.07 -13.01 -24.91
N ALA A 304 14.94 -11.71 -25.12
CA ALA A 304 14.03 -10.88 -24.33
C ALA A 304 12.55 -11.28 -24.49
N LEU A 305 12.12 -11.67 -25.69
CA LEU A 305 10.78 -12.21 -25.93
C LEU A 305 10.58 -13.59 -25.28
N ALA A 306 11.59 -14.46 -25.30
CA ALA A 306 11.54 -15.74 -24.60
C ALA A 306 11.42 -15.53 -23.07
N VAL A 307 12.22 -14.61 -22.51
CA VAL A 307 12.12 -14.23 -21.11
C VAL A 307 10.74 -13.65 -20.80
N LEU A 308 10.22 -12.73 -21.62
CA LEU A 308 8.86 -12.18 -21.46
C LEU A 308 7.80 -13.29 -21.42
N ALA A 309 7.89 -14.28 -22.32
CA ALA A 309 6.97 -15.41 -22.32
C ALA A 309 7.06 -16.23 -21.02
N VAL A 310 8.28 -16.55 -20.56
CA VAL A 310 8.52 -17.27 -19.30
C VAL A 310 7.94 -16.51 -18.11
N VAL A 311 8.24 -15.22 -18.03
CA VAL A 311 7.78 -14.27 -17.02
C VAL A 311 6.24 -14.20 -16.96
N VAL A 312 5.56 -14.25 -18.11
CA VAL A 312 4.09 -14.28 -18.20
C VAL A 312 3.53 -15.66 -17.80
N LEU A 313 4.19 -16.76 -18.17
CA LEU A 313 3.68 -18.13 -17.96
C LEU A 313 3.95 -18.68 -16.55
N VAL A 314 5.11 -18.35 -15.96
CA VAL A 314 5.52 -18.85 -14.64
C VAL A 314 4.54 -18.40 -13.55
N ARG A 315 3.98 -17.18 -13.66
CA ARG A 315 3.08 -16.65 -12.61
C ARG A 315 1.78 -17.46 -12.49
N PRO A 316 0.99 -17.71 -13.56
CA PRO A 316 -0.14 -18.65 -13.51
C PRO A 316 0.25 -20.04 -12.99
N VAL A 317 1.33 -20.62 -13.49
CA VAL A 317 1.79 -21.94 -13.05
C VAL A 317 2.06 -21.96 -11.54
N PHE A 318 2.75 -20.95 -11.01
CA PHE A 318 3.06 -20.85 -9.60
C PHE A 318 1.81 -20.57 -8.74
N VAL A 319 0.92 -19.66 -9.17
CA VAL A 319 -0.29 -19.30 -8.42
C VAL A 319 -1.22 -20.51 -8.28
N PHE A 320 -1.51 -21.20 -9.39
CA PHE A 320 -2.35 -22.39 -9.35
C PHE A 320 -1.63 -23.57 -8.70
N GLY A 321 -0.36 -23.81 -9.05
CA GLY A 321 0.44 -24.89 -8.49
C GLY A 321 0.55 -24.80 -6.97
N SER A 322 0.90 -23.62 -6.44
CA SER A 322 0.99 -23.39 -4.99
C SER A 322 -0.37 -23.46 -4.29
N HIS A 323 -1.47 -23.08 -4.97
CA HIS A 323 -2.83 -23.22 -4.43
C HIS A 323 -3.22 -24.69 -4.27
N TYR A 324 -3.04 -25.49 -5.33
CA TYR A 324 -3.38 -26.92 -5.32
C TYR A 324 -2.45 -27.72 -4.41
N ALA A 325 -1.14 -27.43 -4.40
CA ALA A 325 -0.19 -28.05 -3.49
C ALA A 325 -0.55 -27.77 -2.01
N ALA A 326 -0.86 -26.52 -1.66
CA ALA A 326 -1.31 -26.18 -0.31
C ALA A 326 -2.67 -26.79 0.06
N ARG A 327 -3.52 -27.10 -0.93
CA ARG A 327 -4.76 -27.84 -0.71
C ARG A 327 -4.45 -29.31 -0.45
N ALA A 328 -3.66 -29.96 -1.30
CA ALA A 328 -3.26 -31.36 -1.16
C ALA A 328 -2.52 -31.62 0.17
N ALA A 329 -1.52 -30.81 0.51
CA ALA A 329 -0.77 -30.94 1.76
C ALA A 329 -1.68 -30.85 3.01
N ARG A 330 -2.72 -30.00 2.97
CA ARG A 330 -3.70 -29.92 4.07
C ARG A 330 -4.56 -31.18 4.20
N TYR A 331 -4.97 -31.77 3.08
CA TYR A 331 -5.75 -33.02 3.10
C TYR A 331 -4.88 -34.21 3.55
N VAL A 332 -3.65 -34.30 3.05
CA VAL A 332 -2.75 -35.43 3.28
C VAL A 332 -2.07 -35.36 4.66
N PHE A 333 -1.43 -34.25 5.01
CA PHE A 333 -0.60 -34.14 6.23
C PHE A 333 -1.34 -33.52 7.42
N LEU A 334 -2.09 -32.44 7.21
CA LEU A 334 -2.67 -31.67 8.31
C LEU A 334 -3.98 -32.28 8.84
N SER A 335 -4.78 -32.91 7.98
CA SER A 335 -6.08 -33.46 8.36
C SER A 335 -6.03 -34.63 9.36
N PRO A 336 -5.09 -35.60 9.31
CA PRO A 336 -4.98 -36.64 10.34
C PRO A 336 -4.44 -36.10 11.68
N LEU A 337 -3.46 -35.18 11.64
CA LEU A 337 -2.87 -34.58 12.82
C LEU A 337 -3.87 -33.67 13.57
N LEU A 338 -4.56 -32.79 12.86
CA LEU A 338 -5.59 -31.92 13.43
C LEU A 338 -6.79 -32.70 13.96
N ARG A 339 -7.15 -33.84 13.35
CA ARG A 339 -8.17 -34.74 13.88
C ARG A 339 -7.73 -35.39 15.21
N ARG A 340 -6.45 -35.75 15.35
CA ARG A 340 -5.90 -36.25 16.63
C ARG A 340 -5.87 -35.16 17.71
N LEU A 341 -5.40 -33.95 17.38
CA LEU A 341 -5.40 -32.80 18.30
C LEU A 341 -6.81 -32.33 18.69
N ARG A 342 -7.80 -32.37 17.78
CA ARG A 342 -9.20 -32.02 18.09
C ARG A 342 -9.89 -32.99 19.06
N ARG A 343 -9.34 -34.18 19.27
CA ARG A 343 -9.86 -35.16 20.24
C ARG A 343 -9.37 -34.90 21.67
N VAL A 344 -8.42 -33.98 21.88
CA VAL A 344 -7.89 -33.65 23.21
C VAL A 344 -8.90 -32.78 23.99
N PRO A 345 -9.45 -33.24 25.13
CA PRO A 345 -10.51 -32.53 25.87
C PRO A 345 -10.06 -31.17 26.46
N ALA A 346 -8.76 -30.98 26.73
CA ALA A 346 -8.21 -29.71 27.21
C ALA A 346 -8.35 -28.58 26.17
N LEU A 347 -8.14 -28.88 24.89
CA LEU A 347 -8.29 -27.91 23.78
C LEU A 347 -9.76 -27.55 23.51
N ARG A 348 -10.72 -28.42 23.86
CA ARG A 348 -12.16 -28.10 23.80
C ARG A 348 -12.56 -27.06 24.84
N ARG A 349 -12.04 -27.17 26.08
CA ARG A 349 -12.33 -26.18 27.15
C ARG A 349 -11.66 -24.85 26.89
N ALA A 350 -10.42 -24.85 26.38
CA ALA A 350 -9.73 -23.63 25.98
C ALA A 350 -10.51 -22.84 24.91
N ARG A 351 -11.02 -23.51 23.86
CA ARG A 351 -11.87 -22.88 22.82
C ARG A 351 -13.25 -22.42 23.30
N ALA A 352 -13.75 -22.95 24.41
CA ALA A 352 -15.04 -22.56 24.98
C ALA A 352 -14.94 -21.32 25.88
N ALA A 353 -13.72 -20.82 26.14
CA ALA A 353 -13.52 -19.60 26.92
C ALA A 353 -14.14 -18.37 26.21
N PRO A 354 -14.98 -17.57 26.89
CA PRO A 354 -15.61 -16.38 26.31
C PRO A 354 -14.59 -15.33 25.82
N ALA A 355 -13.38 -15.29 26.38
CA ALA A 355 -12.28 -14.44 25.90
C ALA A 355 -11.80 -14.79 24.47
N LEU A 356 -11.97 -16.04 24.01
CA LEU A 356 -11.67 -16.45 22.63
C LEU A 356 -12.87 -16.32 21.68
N ARG A 357 -14.08 -16.04 22.22
CA ARG A 357 -15.28 -15.73 21.41
C ARG A 357 -15.28 -14.28 20.90
N ALA A 358 -14.50 -13.40 21.53
CA ALA A 358 -14.40 -11.99 21.17
C ALA A 358 -13.60 -11.71 19.89
N VAL A 359 -12.89 -12.72 19.33
CA VAL A 359 -12.34 -12.62 17.97
C VAL A 359 -13.41 -13.12 17.00
N ARG A 360 -14.45 -12.30 16.79
CA ARG A 360 -15.54 -12.61 15.86
C ARG A 360 -15.23 -12.11 14.45
N TYR A 361 -13.97 -12.17 14.03
CA TYR A 361 -13.63 -12.05 12.61
C TYR A 361 -14.07 -13.32 11.88
N ARG A 362 -15.03 -13.20 10.95
CA ARG A 362 -15.35 -14.28 10.01
C ARG A 362 -14.18 -14.39 9.03
N PRO A 363 -13.37 -15.47 9.05
CA PRO A 363 -12.27 -15.61 8.10
C PRO A 363 -12.83 -15.44 6.69
N GLN A 364 -12.28 -14.48 5.93
CA GLN A 364 -12.78 -14.19 4.60
C GLN A 364 -12.85 -15.48 3.77
N PRO A 365 -13.91 -15.70 2.98
CA PRO A 365 -14.07 -16.90 2.18
C PRO A 365 -12.79 -17.20 1.37
N ARG A 366 -12.51 -18.50 1.16
CA ARG A 366 -11.34 -18.92 0.39
C ARG A 366 -11.43 -18.30 -1.00
N MET A 367 -10.27 -17.93 -1.55
CA MET A 367 -10.25 -17.39 -2.90
C MET A 367 -10.78 -18.41 -3.89
N ASP A 368 -11.74 -17.97 -4.69
CA ASP A 368 -12.26 -18.76 -5.79
C ASP A 368 -11.26 -18.79 -6.95
N TRP A 369 -11.39 -19.78 -7.85
CA TRP A 369 -10.52 -19.90 -9.01
C TRP A 369 -10.54 -18.64 -9.87
N ARG A 370 -11.68 -17.94 -9.97
CA ARG A 370 -11.80 -16.67 -10.69
C ARG A 370 -10.88 -15.59 -10.11
N GLN A 371 -10.83 -15.51 -8.78
CA GLN A 371 -9.94 -14.57 -8.07
C GLN A 371 -8.48 -14.95 -8.26
N LEU A 372 -8.15 -16.25 -8.25
CA LEU A 372 -6.79 -16.72 -8.53
C LEU A 372 -6.35 -16.42 -9.96
N THR A 373 -7.24 -16.56 -10.94
CA THR A 373 -6.94 -16.19 -12.33
C THR A 373 -6.59 -14.71 -12.44
N VAL A 374 -7.38 -13.83 -11.81
CA VAL A 374 -7.08 -12.39 -11.76
C VAL A 374 -5.70 -12.16 -11.12
N ILE A 375 -5.42 -12.74 -9.95
CA ILE A 375 -4.12 -12.59 -9.26
C ILE A 375 -2.95 -13.13 -10.10
N SER A 376 -3.17 -14.19 -10.88
CA SER A 376 -2.13 -14.70 -11.78
C SER A 376 -1.85 -13.79 -12.97
N TRP A 377 -2.86 -13.00 -13.39
CA TRP A 377 -2.79 -12.13 -14.55
C TRP A 377 -2.39 -10.69 -14.21
N THR A 378 -2.34 -10.31 -12.94
CA THR A 378 -1.86 -9.00 -12.45
C THR A 378 -0.33 -8.88 -12.47
N GLY A 379 0.30 -9.57 -13.41
CA GLY A 379 1.72 -9.76 -13.66
C GLY A 379 2.58 -8.54 -13.98
N MET A 380 2.07 -7.31 -13.97
CA MET A 380 2.79 -6.21 -14.63
C MET A 380 4.15 -5.96 -13.96
N ARG A 381 5.24 -5.78 -14.73
CA ARG A 381 6.55 -5.39 -14.19
C ARG A 381 6.63 -3.88 -14.31
N GLY A 382 7.31 -3.24 -13.35
CA GLY A 382 7.30 -1.78 -13.24
C GLY A 382 8.65 -1.20 -12.89
N VAL A 383 8.60 -0.07 -12.19
CA VAL A 383 9.74 0.78 -11.83
C VAL A 383 10.92 0.00 -11.24
N VAL A 384 10.64 -0.90 -10.30
CA VAL A 384 11.68 -1.63 -9.55
C VAL A 384 12.50 -2.52 -10.46
N THR A 385 11.89 -3.16 -11.47
CA THR A 385 12.61 -3.97 -12.45
C THR A 385 13.63 -3.15 -13.22
N LEU A 386 13.27 -1.94 -13.64
CA LEU A 386 14.20 -1.08 -14.38
C LEU A 386 15.24 -0.44 -13.47
N ALA A 387 14.85 0.00 -12.27
CA ALA A 387 15.79 0.49 -11.26
C ALA A 387 16.87 -0.56 -10.95
N ALA A 388 16.45 -1.81 -10.77
CA ALA A 388 17.33 -2.94 -10.51
C ALA A 388 18.21 -3.29 -11.72
N ALA A 389 17.72 -3.11 -12.95
CA ALA A 389 18.55 -3.27 -14.14
C ALA A 389 19.64 -2.19 -14.18
N VAL A 390 19.26 -0.92 -13.99
CA VAL A 390 20.16 0.26 -14.02
C VAL A 390 21.22 0.22 -12.94
N SER A 391 20.92 -0.39 -11.79
CA SER A 391 21.90 -0.55 -10.72
C SER A 391 22.98 -1.60 -11.00
N ILE A 392 22.87 -2.40 -12.06
CA ILE A 392 23.92 -3.34 -12.45
C ILE A 392 25.11 -2.54 -13.02
N PRO A 393 26.27 -2.54 -12.34
CA PRO A 393 27.43 -1.80 -12.82
C PRO A 393 28.05 -2.52 -14.03
N ALA A 394 28.75 -1.78 -14.90
CA ALA A 394 29.53 -2.38 -15.99
C ALA A 394 30.66 -3.26 -15.46
N VAL A 395 31.26 -2.85 -14.34
CA VAL A 395 32.33 -3.54 -13.66
C VAL A 395 31.98 -3.65 -12.18
N THR A 396 32.09 -4.84 -11.62
CA THR A 396 31.86 -5.08 -10.19
C THR A 396 32.93 -4.40 -9.32
N GLN A 397 32.69 -4.31 -8.01
CA GLN A 397 33.67 -3.74 -7.06
C GLN A 397 35.03 -4.45 -7.10
N SER A 398 35.06 -5.72 -7.50
CA SER A 398 36.27 -6.53 -7.69
C SER A 398 36.91 -6.35 -9.07
N SER A 399 36.54 -5.32 -9.83
CA SER A 399 37.03 -5.04 -11.19
C SER A 399 36.71 -6.13 -12.24
N ILE A 400 35.70 -6.98 -11.99
CA ILE A 400 35.23 -8.00 -12.94
C ILE A 400 34.11 -7.41 -13.80
N ALA A 401 34.25 -7.47 -15.13
CA ALA A 401 33.22 -7.03 -16.06
C ALA A 401 31.96 -7.90 -15.95
N VAL A 402 30.78 -7.28 -15.91
CA VAL A 402 29.51 -8.00 -15.91
C VAL A 402 29.19 -8.43 -17.35
N PRO A 403 29.06 -9.74 -17.63
CA PRO A 403 28.78 -10.22 -18.98
C PRO A 403 27.43 -9.72 -19.49
N ALA A 404 27.34 -9.36 -20.77
CA ALA A 404 26.09 -9.09 -21.50
C ALA A 404 25.17 -8.03 -20.87
N ARG A 405 25.73 -7.03 -20.18
CA ARG A 405 24.98 -5.99 -19.46
C ARG A 405 23.91 -5.31 -20.32
N ASP A 406 24.29 -4.85 -21.50
CA ASP A 406 23.42 -4.29 -22.55
C ASP A 406 22.20 -5.18 -22.84
N THR A 407 22.41 -6.48 -22.95
CA THR A 407 21.35 -7.47 -23.18
C THR A 407 20.45 -7.61 -21.94
N MET A 408 21.00 -7.53 -20.72
CA MET A 408 20.21 -7.54 -19.48
C MET A 408 19.26 -6.33 -19.40
N PHE A 409 19.74 -5.15 -19.79
CA PHE A 409 18.93 -3.94 -19.89
C PHE A 409 17.76 -4.10 -20.85
N LEU A 410 18.05 -4.59 -22.05
CA LEU A 410 17.02 -4.85 -23.04
C LEU A 410 15.98 -5.86 -22.53
N ILE A 411 16.41 -6.94 -21.88
CA ILE A 411 15.50 -7.93 -21.30
C ILE A 411 14.60 -7.25 -20.26
N ALA A 412 15.17 -6.50 -19.31
CA ALA A 412 14.41 -5.79 -18.29
C ALA A 412 13.42 -4.79 -18.90
N PHE A 413 13.84 -4.08 -19.93
CA PHE A 413 13.02 -3.13 -20.68
C PHE A 413 11.85 -3.81 -21.40
N ILE A 414 12.13 -4.80 -22.26
CA ILE A 414 11.11 -5.52 -23.03
C ILE A 414 10.14 -6.24 -22.10
N VAL A 415 10.63 -6.81 -20.99
CA VAL A 415 9.77 -7.43 -19.99
C VAL A 415 8.87 -6.40 -19.31
N THR A 416 9.42 -5.26 -18.90
CA THR A 416 8.65 -4.20 -18.22
C THR A 416 7.57 -3.64 -19.14
N VAL A 417 7.96 -3.14 -20.32
CA VAL A 417 7.01 -2.57 -21.30
C VAL A 417 6.07 -3.64 -21.85
N GLY A 418 6.57 -4.82 -22.17
CA GLY A 418 5.77 -5.92 -22.71
C GLY A 418 4.70 -6.41 -21.74
N THR A 419 5.05 -6.62 -20.46
CA THR A 419 4.04 -7.02 -19.46
C THR A 419 3.07 -5.90 -19.14
N LEU A 420 3.53 -4.65 -19.08
CA LEU A 420 2.67 -3.49 -18.87
C LEU A 420 1.65 -3.36 -20.03
N LEU A 421 2.07 -3.45 -21.29
CA LEU A 421 1.18 -3.40 -22.45
C LEU A 421 0.24 -4.61 -22.51
N ILE A 422 0.77 -5.84 -22.44
CA ILE A 422 -0.04 -7.06 -22.57
C ILE A 422 -1.00 -7.16 -21.39
N GLN A 423 -0.50 -7.16 -20.15
CA GLN A 423 -1.33 -7.41 -18.97
C GLN A 423 -2.10 -6.18 -18.54
N GLY A 424 -1.55 -4.97 -18.66
CA GLY A 424 -2.26 -3.74 -18.31
C GLY A 424 -3.48 -3.47 -19.21
N LEU A 425 -3.39 -3.76 -20.51
CA LEU A 425 -4.53 -3.61 -21.43
C LEU A 425 -5.55 -4.75 -21.31
N THR A 426 -5.09 -5.98 -21.03
CA THR A 426 -5.97 -7.17 -20.97
C THR A 426 -6.58 -7.41 -19.59
N LEU A 427 -5.97 -6.96 -18.49
CA LEU A 427 -6.47 -7.16 -17.13
C LEU A 427 -7.91 -6.65 -16.93
N PRO A 428 -8.30 -5.44 -17.42
CA PRO A 428 -9.69 -4.99 -17.36
C PRO A 428 -10.68 -5.92 -18.04
N VAL A 429 -10.26 -6.58 -19.13
CA VAL A 429 -11.09 -7.54 -19.87
C VAL A 429 -11.22 -8.83 -19.06
N VAL A 430 -10.12 -9.35 -18.51
CA VAL A 430 -10.11 -10.55 -17.67
C VAL A 430 -11.01 -10.40 -16.44
N ILE A 431 -10.93 -9.26 -15.74
CA ILE A 431 -11.75 -8.97 -14.56
C ILE A 431 -13.25 -8.95 -14.92
N ARG A 432 -13.60 -8.29 -16.03
CA ARG A 432 -14.98 -8.19 -16.50
C ARG A 432 -15.52 -9.55 -16.98
N ALA A 433 -14.73 -10.29 -17.75
CA ALA A 433 -15.13 -11.60 -18.29
C ALA A 433 -15.38 -12.63 -17.19
N LEU A 434 -14.57 -12.62 -16.12
CA LEU A 434 -14.73 -13.54 -14.99
C LEU A 434 -15.80 -13.09 -13.97
N GLY A 435 -16.30 -11.85 -14.08
CA GLY A 435 -17.27 -11.29 -13.14
C GLY A 435 -16.75 -11.28 -11.69
N VAL A 436 -15.45 -11.02 -11.49
CA VAL A 436 -14.84 -11.02 -10.15
C VAL A 436 -15.18 -9.72 -9.44
N ARG A 437 -16.36 -9.68 -8.82
CA ARG A 437 -16.85 -8.60 -7.98
C ARG A 437 -17.43 -9.18 -6.70
N ASP A 438 -17.32 -8.44 -5.60
CA ASP A 438 -17.96 -8.80 -4.34
C ASP A 438 -19.16 -7.88 -4.12
N GLU A 439 -20.29 -8.22 -4.73
CA GLU A 439 -21.52 -7.42 -4.66
C GLU A 439 -22.04 -7.29 -3.21
N THR A 440 -21.83 -8.33 -2.39
CA THR A 440 -22.20 -8.36 -0.96
C THR A 440 -21.26 -7.58 -0.06
N GLN A 441 -20.11 -7.11 -0.57
CA GLN A 441 -19.13 -6.41 0.27
C GLN A 441 -19.70 -5.09 0.77
N ARG A 442 -20.46 -4.39 -0.07
CA ARG A 442 -21.06 -3.10 0.29
C ARG A 442 -22.13 -3.26 1.37
N ASP A 443 -22.92 -4.33 1.31
CA ASP A 443 -23.94 -4.61 2.32
C ASP A 443 -23.31 -4.99 3.66
N ARG A 444 -22.24 -5.81 3.64
CA ARG A 444 -21.47 -6.18 4.84
C ARG A 444 -20.79 -4.97 5.48
N ASP A 445 -20.23 -4.11 4.65
CA ASP A 445 -19.65 -2.84 5.07
C ASP A 445 -20.66 -1.93 5.75
N LEU A 446 -21.82 -1.76 5.12
CA LEU A 446 -22.90 -0.94 5.66
C LEU A 446 -23.39 -1.52 6.99
N ALA A 447 -23.57 -2.84 7.07
CA ALA A 447 -23.94 -3.49 8.32
C ALA A 447 -22.90 -3.28 9.44
N ALA A 448 -21.61 -3.43 9.12
CA ALA A 448 -20.53 -3.18 10.09
C ALA A 448 -20.44 -1.71 10.50
N GLU A 449 -20.70 -0.79 9.57
CA GLU A 449 -20.78 0.65 9.82
C GLU A 449 -21.94 0.99 10.75
N LEU A 450 -23.14 0.44 10.50
CA LEU A 450 -24.30 0.62 11.37
C LEU A 450 -24.07 0.01 12.76
N GLU A 451 -23.44 -1.16 12.84
CA GLU A 451 -23.10 -1.82 14.10
C GLU A 451 -22.15 -0.95 14.93
N ILE A 452 -21.05 -0.45 14.34
CA ILE A 452 -20.13 0.42 15.08
C ILE A 452 -20.74 1.77 15.43
N PHE A 453 -21.63 2.32 14.59
CA PHE A 453 -22.38 3.53 14.95
C PHE A 453 -23.30 3.31 16.14
N ALA A 454 -24.01 2.18 16.21
CA ALA A 454 -24.85 1.83 17.34
C ALA A 454 -24.03 1.63 18.62
N THR A 455 -22.96 0.81 18.57
CA THR A 455 -22.08 0.57 19.72
C THR A 455 -21.40 1.85 20.20
N SER A 456 -20.87 2.67 19.29
CA SER A 456 -20.24 3.94 19.67
C SER A 456 -21.26 4.91 20.28
N THR A 457 -22.51 4.90 19.82
CA THR A 457 -23.58 5.72 20.39
C THR A 457 -23.93 5.28 21.80
N GLU A 458 -24.18 3.99 22.01
CA GLU A 458 -24.51 3.41 23.32
C GLU A 458 -23.41 3.71 24.36
N GLU A 459 -22.15 3.45 24.01
CA GLU A 459 -21.02 3.73 24.91
C GLU A 459 -20.81 5.22 25.17
N THR A 460 -21.08 6.07 24.18
CA THR A 460 -21.01 7.53 24.34
C THR A 460 -22.11 8.03 25.28
N MET A 461 -23.32 7.50 25.19
CA MET A 461 -24.42 7.83 26.13
C MET A 461 -24.11 7.39 27.55
N ALA A 462 -23.58 6.17 27.72
CA ALA A 462 -23.12 5.70 29.03
C ALA A 462 -21.96 6.55 29.58
N TYR A 463 -21.10 7.09 28.71
CA TYR A 463 -20.05 8.04 29.10
C TYR A 463 -20.63 9.39 29.56
N VAL A 464 -21.62 9.92 28.83
CA VAL A 464 -22.35 11.14 29.20
C VAL A 464 -22.94 11.03 30.61
N GLU A 465 -23.61 9.93 30.93
CA GLU A 465 -24.22 9.71 32.25
C GLU A 465 -23.18 9.72 33.37
N ARG A 466 -22.04 9.04 33.16
CA ARG A 466 -20.95 9.01 34.14
C ARG A 466 -20.26 10.36 34.32
N ARG A 467 -20.17 11.16 33.24
CA ARG A 467 -19.40 12.42 33.23
C ARG A 467 -20.24 13.64 33.58
N ARG A 468 -21.57 13.55 33.44
CA ARG A 468 -22.53 14.62 33.73
C ARG A 468 -22.29 15.30 35.08
N PRO A 469 -22.10 14.60 36.22
CA PRO A 469 -21.90 15.29 37.51
C PRO A 469 -20.67 16.21 37.52
N VAL A 470 -19.59 15.82 36.84
CA VAL A 470 -18.35 16.60 36.75
C VAL A 470 -18.53 17.84 35.87
N TRP A 471 -19.31 17.72 34.79
CA TRP A 471 -19.65 18.86 33.95
C TRP A 471 -20.60 19.83 34.66
N GLU A 472 -21.57 19.31 35.42
CA GLU A 472 -22.50 20.10 36.24
C GLU A 472 -21.76 20.88 37.33
N GLU A 473 -20.76 20.28 37.97
CA GLU A 473 -19.88 20.97 38.92
C GLU A 473 -19.07 22.10 38.25
N ARG A 474 -18.59 21.88 37.02
CA ARG A 474 -17.72 22.83 36.32
C ARG A 474 -18.45 24.00 35.65
N TRP A 475 -19.62 23.74 35.05
CA TRP A 475 -20.33 24.71 34.22
C TRP A 475 -21.78 24.97 34.68
N GLY A 476 -22.25 24.29 35.72
CA GLY A 476 -23.63 24.36 36.19
C GLY A 476 -24.57 23.40 35.46
N ALA A 477 -25.67 23.04 36.14
CA ALA A 477 -26.64 22.06 35.67
C ALA A 477 -27.33 22.47 34.36
N GLU A 478 -27.82 23.70 34.25
CA GLU A 478 -28.56 24.18 33.07
C GLU A 478 -27.71 24.23 31.79
N LEU A 479 -26.44 24.63 31.89
CA LEU A 479 -25.53 24.70 30.74
C LEU A 479 -25.09 23.31 30.31
N THR A 480 -24.79 22.43 31.27
CA THR A 480 -24.49 21.03 31.01
C THR A 480 -25.65 20.34 30.32
N ASP A 481 -26.87 20.53 30.80
CA ASP A 481 -28.04 19.88 30.24
C ASP A 481 -28.39 20.38 28.83
N ARG A 482 -28.18 21.69 28.56
CA ARG A 482 -28.26 22.23 27.19
C ARG A 482 -27.19 21.67 26.27
N ALA A 483 -25.93 21.63 26.71
CA ALA A 483 -24.82 21.12 25.91
C ALA A 483 -24.96 19.63 25.60
N VAL A 484 -25.29 18.84 26.62
CA VAL A 484 -25.57 17.40 26.48
C VAL A 484 -26.73 17.20 25.53
N ARG A 485 -27.90 17.83 25.74
CA ARG A 485 -29.06 17.67 24.83
C ARG A 485 -28.72 18.04 23.39
N SER A 486 -28.08 19.19 23.15
CA SER A 486 -27.72 19.60 21.78
C SER A 486 -26.81 18.58 21.08
N THR A 487 -25.95 17.89 21.83
CA THR A 487 -25.00 16.92 21.27
C THR A 487 -25.62 15.53 21.12
N THR A 488 -26.37 15.06 22.13
CA THR A 488 -27.03 13.75 22.12
C THR A 488 -28.22 13.70 21.18
N THR A 489 -29.02 14.76 21.07
CA THR A 489 -30.12 14.83 20.09
C THR A 489 -29.58 14.71 18.66
N ARG A 490 -28.44 15.33 18.35
CA ARG A 490 -27.82 15.22 17.03
C ARG A 490 -27.28 13.81 16.76
N LEU A 491 -26.62 13.22 17.75
CA LEU A 491 -26.08 11.85 17.69
C LEU A 491 -27.20 10.81 17.52
N LEU A 492 -28.29 10.94 18.26
CA LEU A 492 -29.46 10.06 18.16
C LEU A 492 -30.19 10.25 16.83
N ARG A 493 -30.37 11.49 16.35
CA ARG A 493 -30.93 11.76 15.01
C ARG A 493 -30.05 11.19 13.90
N GLN A 494 -28.72 11.26 14.03
CA GLN A 494 -27.80 10.65 13.07
C GLN A 494 -27.91 9.11 13.09
N ASN A 495 -28.03 8.50 14.28
CA ASN A 495 -28.24 7.05 14.41
C ASN A 495 -29.59 6.63 13.80
N GLU A 496 -30.68 7.34 14.10
CA GLU A 496 -31.99 7.09 13.51
C GLU A 496 -32.01 7.32 11.99
N ALA A 497 -31.35 8.36 11.47
CA ALA A 497 -31.28 8.64 10.03
C ALA A 497 -30.45 7.59 9.27
N LEU A 498 -29.36 7.09 9.86
CA LEU A 498 -28.56 6.00 9.28
C LEU A 498 -29.34 4.67 9.28
N GLN A 499 -30.16 4.41 10.31
CA GLN A 499 -31.05 3.26 10.36
C GLN A 499 -32.24 3.40 9.39
N ARG A 500 -32.70 4.63 9.12
CA ARG A 500 -33.81 4.95 8.22
C ARG A 500 -33.30 5.36 6.84
N THR A 501 -32.67 4.46 6.08
CA THR A 501 -32.67 4.59 4.61
C THR A 501 -34.01 4.08 4.05
N ALA A 502 -35.10 4.75 4.44
CA ALA A 502 -36.43 4.74 3.81
C ALA A 502 -37.33 5.75 4.55
N VAL A 503 -37.76 6.77 3.81
CA VAL A 503 -38.90 7.68 4.06
C VAL A 503 -38.68 8.88 4.98
N ASP A 504 -38.83 10.03 4.31
CA ASP A 504 -39.24 11.41 4.66
C ASP A 504 -38.66 12.16 5.86
N ASP A 505 -37.95 13.23 5.49
CA ASP A 505 -37.74 14.44 6.26
C ASP A 505 -39.00 15.31 6.23
N ALA A 506 -39.44 15.76 7.41
CA ALA A 506 -39.42 17.16 7.83
C ALA A 506 -40.46 17.37 8.93
N ASP A 507 -40.00 17.76 10.13
CA ASP A 507 -40.68 18.81 10.90
C ASP A 507 -39.81 19.29 12.06
N GLU A 508 -40.11 20.50 12.51
CA GLU A 508 -39.57 21.23 13.68
C GLU A 508 -38.41 22.19 13.44
N ARG A 509 -38.75 23.33 12.83
CA ARG A 509 -38.18 24.63 13.21
C ARG A 509 -39.31 25.55 13.66
N GLU A 510 -39.45 25.76 14.97
CA GLU A 510 -39.72 27.11 15.52
C GLU A 510 -39.68 27.14 17.05
N ALA A 511 -39.11 28.22 17.58
CA ALA A 511 -39.66 29.11 18.61
C ALA A 511 -38.61 29.59 19.63
N ASN A 512 -38.58 30.91 19.76
CA ASN A 512 -38.01 31.76 20.81
C ASN A 512 -36.60 32.34 20.57
N GLY A 513 -36.62 33.60 20.11
CA GLY A 513 -35.49 34.54 20.17
C GLY A 513 -35.38 35.18 21.56
N PRO A 514 -34.18 35.58 22.04
CA PRO A 514 -34.03 35.61 23.49
C PRO A 514 -33.44 36.95 24.02
N THR A 515 -33.78 37.31 25.27
CA THR A 515 -33.71 38.67 25.88
C THR A 515 -32.32 39.05 26.48
N ASP A 516 -32.12 40.34 26.77
CA ASP A 516 -30.85 41.05 27.05
C ASP A 516 -29.94 40.55 28.20
N ASP A 517 -30.45 39.77 29.18
CA ASP A 517 -29.59 39.17 30.24
C ASP A 517 -28.75 37.97 29.73
N GLN A 518 -29.00 37.55 28.49
CA GLN A 518 -28.33 36.42 27.83
C GLN A 518 -27.04 36.81 27.11
N ALA A 519 -26.78 38.11 26.91
CA ALA A 519 -25.57 38.58 26.23
C ALA A 519 -24.29 38.29 27.04
N ARG A 520 -24.38 38.23 28.38
CA ARG A 520 -23.24 37.86 29.24
C ARG A 520 -23.03 36.34 29.33
N ARG A 521 -24.11 35.54 29.35
CA ARG A 521 -24.08 34.06 29.30
C ARG A 521 -23.73 33.50 27.91
N ARG A 522 -23.83 34.33 26.85
CA ARG A 522 -23.45 34.02 25.46
C ARG A 522 -21.94 33.84 25.24
N ARG A 523 -21.08 34.28 26.16
CA ARG A 523 -19.61 34.17 26.02
C ARG A 523 -19.04 32.85 26.59
N GLU A 524 -19.72 32.19 27.52
CA GLU A 524 -19.26 30.92 28.13
C GLU A 524 -19.95 29.68 27.54
N ALA A 525 -21.20 29.82 27.06
CA ALA A 525 -21.96 28.72 26.46
C ALA A 525 -21.31 28.07 25.21
N PRO A 526 -20.65 28.82 24.28
CA PRO A 526 -19.99 28.21 23.12
C PRO A 526 -18.81 27.32 23.51
N HIS A 527 -18.05 27.70 24.56
CA HIS A 527 -16.89 26.95 25.01
C HIS A 527 -17.26 25.65 25.74
N ALA A 528 -18.28 25.66 26.59
CA ALA A 528 -18.75 24.45 27.27
C ALA A 528 -19.31 23.42 26.26
N ILE A 529 -20.14 23.88 25.31
CA ILE A 529 -20.70 23.03 24.25
C ILE A 529 -19.59 22.44 23.37
N GLY A 530 -18.65 23.28 22.92
CA GLY A 530 -17.51 22.81 22.11
C GLY A 530 -16.63 21.81 22.85
N THR A 531 -16.37 22.02 24.15
CA THR A 531 -15.53 21.13 24.96
C THR A 531 -16.20 19.77 25.17
N ILE A 532 -17.46 19.75 25.59
CA ILE A 532 -18.23 18.51 25.76
C ILE A 532 -18.31 17.77 24.42
N ARG A 533 -18.58 18.47 23.32
CA ARG A 533 -18.67 17.84 22.00
C ARG A 533 -17.34 17.23 21.53
N ARG A 534 -16.20 17.91 21.74
CA ARG A 534 -14.87 17.32 21.48
C ARG A 534 -14.60 16.09 22.35
N GLU A 535 -14.97 16.13 23.63
CA GLU A 535 -14.82 15.00 24.56
C GLU A 535 -15.64 13.79 24.09
N LEU A 536 -16.87 14.01 23.61
CA LEU A 536 -17.72 12.95 23.05
C LEU A 536 -17.21 12.41 21.71
N LEU A 537 -16.68 13.25 20.82
CA LEU A 537 -16.03 12.79 19.59
C LEU A 537 -14.78 11.95 19.88
N ALA A 538 -13.96 12.37 20.85
CA ALA A 538 -12.81 11.59 21.30
C ALA A 538 -13.25 10.22 21.84
N LYS A 539 -14.36 10.16 22.58
CA LYS A 539 -14.91 8.88 23.06
C LYS A 539 -15.40 7.99 21.92
N ARG A 540 -16.11 8.53 20.93
CA ARG A 540 -16.53 7.76 19.73
C ARG A 540 -15.32 7.18 18.99
N ARG A 541 -14.26 7.97 18.80
CA ARG A 541 -13.00 7.51 18.20
C ARG A 541 -12.36 6.38 19.00
N GLU A 542 -12.31 6.51 20.32
CA GLU A 542 -11.79 5.45 21.20
C GLU A 542 -12.51 4.12 20.98
N VAL A 543 -13.85 4.13 20.90
CA VAL A 543 -14.66 2.93 20.64
C VAL A 543 -14.33 2.31 19.27
N VAL A 544 -14.29 3.14 18.23
CA VAL A 544 -13.96 2.70 16.86
C VAL A 544 -12.57 2.06 16.80
N LEU A 545 -11.57 2.68 17.43
CA LEU A 545 -10.21 2.16 17.47
C LEU A 545 -10.09 0.88 18.32
N ARG A 546 -10.84 0.80 19.43
CA ARG A 546 -10.91 -0.38 20.29
C ARG A 546 -11.49 -1.58 19.55
N GLU A 547 -12.57 -1.39 18.80
CA GLU A 547 -13.18 -2.45 17.99
C GLU A 547 -12.28 -2.88 16.83
N ARG A 548 -11.55 -1.95 16.21
CA ARG A 548 -10.50 -2.29 15.24
C ARG A 548 -9.38 -3.11 15.88
N ASP A 549 -8.85 -2.67 17.02
CA ASP A 549 -7.75 -3.37 17.71
C ASP A 549 -8.15 -4.79 18.18
N ALA A 550 -9.42 -4.99 18.52
CA ALA A 550 -10.00 -6.29 18.81
C ALA A 550 -10.18 -7.19 17.56
N GLY A 551 -10.05 -6.63 16.35
CA GLY A 551 -10.29 -7.32 15.08
C GLY A 551 -11.77 -7.47 14.73
N ASN A 552 -12.66 -6.71 15.37
CA ASN A 552 -14.10 -6.74 15.12
C ASN A 552 -14.52 -5.77 14.01
N LEU A 553 -13.70 -4.77 13.73
CA LEU A 553 -13.96 -3.75 12.70
C LEU A 553 -12.88 -3.79 11.61
N ASP A 554 -13.32 -3.90 10.36
CA ASP A 554 -12.43 -3.82 9.19
C ASP A 554 -11.85 -2.40 9.05
N GLU A 555 -10.56 -2.30 8.73
CA GLU A 555 -9.86 -1.01 8.68
C GLU A 555 -10.43 -0.07 7.62
N GLU A 556 -11.01 -0.57 6.52
CA GLU A 556 -11.63 0.29 5.51
C GLU A 556 -12.94 0.91 6.02
N VAL A 557 -13.75 0.11 6.75
CA VAL A 557 -14.98 0.59 7.40
C VAL A 557 -14.62 1.59 8.49
N MET A 558 -13.63 1.29 9.32
CA MET A 558 -13.09 2.20 10.32
C MET A 558 -12.67 3.54 9.70
N ARG A 559 -11.93 3.52 8.58
CA ARG A 559 -11.49 4.75 7.89
C ARG A 559 -12.66 5.60 7.41
N ARG A 560 -13.75 5.01 6.91
CA ARG A 560 -14.96 5.76 6.56
C ARG A 560 -15.65 6.40 7.78
N VAL A 561 -15.79 5.64 8.87
CA VAL A 561 -16.39 6.16 10.11
C VAL A 561 -15.57 7.30 10.69
N LEU A 562 -14.24 7.15 10.73
CA LEU A 562 -13.34 8.21 11.19
C LEU A 562 -13.40 9.47 10.33
N LEU A 563 -13.50 9.34 9.00
CA LEU A 563 -13.70 10.49 8.10
C LEU A 563 -14.98 11.27 8.44
N GLY A 564 -16.06 10.58 8.81
CA GLY A 564 -17.28 11.22 9.30
C GLY A 564 -17.05 12.00 10.60
N LEU A 565 -16.36 11.41 11.57
CA LEU A 565 -16.00 12.07 12.83
C LEU A 565 -15.07 13.26 12.62
N ASP A 566 -14.14 13.16 11.68
CA ASP A 566 -13.18 14.21 11.33
C ASP A 566 -13.86 15.39 10.64
N ALA A 567 -14.84 15.13 9.77
CA ALA A 567 -15.69 16.17 9.18
C ALA A 567 -16.53 16.88 10.25
N GLU A 568 -17.05 16.14 11.24
CA GLU A 568 -17.78 16.73 12.37
C GLU A 568 -16.90 17.65 13.22
N GLU A 569 -15.63 17.29 13.45
CA GLU A 569 -14.66 18.10 14.19
C GLU A 569 -14.20 19.33 13.40
N LEU A 570 -13.89 19.18 12.11
CA LEU A 570 -13.57 20.29 11.22
C LEU A 570 -14.70 21.33 11.17
N ALA A 571 -15.96 20.88 11.12
CA ALA A 571 -17.13 21.75 11.16
C ALA A 571 -17.23 22.54 12.48
N MET A 572 -16.76 21.98 13.60
CA MET A 572 -16.70 22.71 14.86
C MET A 572 -15.65 23.81 14.84
N ASP A 573 -14.42 23.49 14.41
CA ASP A 573 -13.33 24.47 14.44
C ASP A 573 -13.58 25.64 13.47
N THR A 574 -14.15 25.35 12.29
CA THR A 574 -14.59 26.39 11.34
C THR A 574 -15.70 27.28 11.92
N SER A 575 -16.70 26.70 12.61
CA SER A 575 -17.75 27.48 13.26
C SER A 575 -17.24 28.36 14.41
N ALA A 576 -16.25 27.88 15.17
CA ALA A 576 -15.63 28.63 16.27
C ALA A 576 -14.83 29.83 15.75
N LEU A 577 -14.10 29.67 14.64
CA LEU A 577 -13.38 30.77 13.99
C LEU A 577 -14.35 31.85 13.46
N ALA A 578 -15.48 31.44 12.88
CA ALA A 578 -16.50 32.37 12.41
C ALA A 578 -17.10 33.19 13.56
N SER A 579 -17.37 32.58 14.72
CA SER A 579 -17.94 33.30 15.87
C SER A 579 -16.95 34.20 16.60
N THR A 580 -15.63 34.00 16.44
CA THR A 580 -14.60 34.91 16.98
C THR A 580 -14.36 36.15 16.12
N ARG A 581 -14.81 36.16 14.86
CA ARG A 581 -14.67 37.31 13.93
C ARG A 581 -15.87 38.25 13.91
N SER A 582 -17.02 37.82 14.45
CA SER A 582 -18.22 38.63 14.69
C SER A 582 -18.21 39.23 16.08
#